data_AF-A0A357ALR5-F1
#
_entry.id   AF-A0A357ALR5-F1
#
_cell.length_a   1.000
_cell.length_b   1.000
_cell.length_c   1.000
_cell.angle_alpha   90.00
_cell.angle_beta   90.00
_cell.angle_gamma   90.00
#
_symmetry.space_group_name_H-M   'P 1'
#
loop_
_entity.id
_entity.type
_entity.pdbx_description
1 polymer ?
#
loop_
_entity_poly.entity_id
_entity_poly.type
_entity_poly.pdbx_seq_one_letter_code
_entity_poly.pdbx_strand_id
1 'polypeptide(L)'
;MLKKLTSILLLVIMLACSVIPANAASFDYANTQSKTIYKSEIYKSKEIIFKKQIEVTEKGGVFQVGFATIKFPKNFIDKKQLPIRLDVEISAVEGVPGIEFTPDLPQFKQPVTVIVHPYKGLLYDHTSKTNIPVRIRNHKLYLEHFSRYAFS
;
A
#
# COMPACT_ATOMS: atom_id res chain seq x y z
N MET A 1 22.83 35.10 -38.41
CA MET A 1 21.42 35.16 -37.96
C MET A 1 20.90 33.85 -37.33
N LEU A 2 21.77 32.86 -37.03
CA LEU A 2 21.34 31.53 -36.56
C LEU A 2 21.11 31.43 -35.03
N LYS A 3 21.68 32.34 -34.23
CA LYS A 3 21.58 32.31 -32.75
C LYS A 3 20.22 32.78 -32.20
N LYS A 4 19.44 33.55 -32.97
CA LYS A 4 18.11 34.01 -32.55
C LYS A 4 17.02 32.96 -32.78
N LEU A 5 17.22 32.04 -33.73
CA LEU A 5 16.28 30.95 -34.03
C LEU A 5 16.37 29.80 -33.01
N THR A 6 17.55 29.55 -32.45
CA THR A 6 17.73 28.48 -31.44
C THR A 6 17.08 28.80 -30.09
N SER A 7 17.03 30.07 -29.70
CA SER A 7 16.38 30.47 -28.44
C SER A 7 14.85 30.42 -28.50
N ILE A 8 14.26 30.65 -29.68
CA ILE A 8 12.80 30.55 -29.87
C ILE A 8 12.37 29.07 -29.85
N LEU A 9 13.17 28.18 -30.44
CA LEU A 9 12.88 26.74 -30.44
C LEU A 9 12.93 26.13 -29.03
N LEU A 10 13.87 26.56 -28.17
CA LEU A 10 13.95 26.11 -26.78
C LEU A 10 12.77 26.62 -25.92
N LEU A 11 12.23 27.81 -26.21
CA LEU A 11 11.08 28.35 -25.49
C LEU A 11 9.78 27.61 -25.84
N VAL A 12 9.62 27.20 -27.11
CA VAL A 12 8.45 26.43 -27.57
C VAL A 12 8.47 25.00 -27.04
N ILE A 13 9.64 24.38 -26.88
CA ILE A 13 9.76 23.04 -26.27
C ILE A 13 9.47 23.09 -24.76
N MET A 14 9.88 24.15 -24.05
CA MET A 14 9.56 24.34 -22.62
C MET A 14 8.07 24.61 -22.37
N LEU A 15 7.36 25.29 -23.29
CA LEU A 15 5.92 25.50 -23.18
C LEU A 15 5.08 24.25 -23.51
N ALA A 16 5.64 23.28 -24.24
CA ALA A 16 4.96 22.02 -24.57
C ALA A 16 5.02 20.98 -23.45
N CYS A 17 5.89 21.16 -22.43
CA CYS A 17 6.02 20.24 -21.30
C CYS A 17 5.23 20.66 -20.04
N SER A 18 4.52 21.80 -20.05
CA SER A 18 3.80 22.31 -18.87
C SER A 18 2.34 21.87 -18.74
N VAL A 19 1.87 20.96 -19.59
CA VAL A 19 0.56 20.30 -19.44
C VAL A 19 0.76 18.79 -19.32
N ILE A 20 1.44 18.37 -18.25
CA ILE A 20 1.06 17.11 -17.62
C ILE A 20 -0.25 17.44 -16.91
N PRO A 21 -1.42 16.96 -17.35
CA PRO A 21 -2.55 16.93 -16.45
C PRO A 21 -2.07 16.10 -15.26
N ALA A 22 -1.87 16.78 -14.14
CA ALA A 22 -1.81 16.12 -12.85
C ALA A 22 -3.20 15.52 -12.66
N ASN A 23 -3.41 14.34 -13.26
CA ASN A 23 -4.40 13.38 -12.83
C ASN A 23 -3.91 12.85 -11.48
N ALA A 24 -3.85 13.75 -10.49
CA ALA A 24 -4.21 13.39 -9.14
C ALA A 24 -5.66 12.92 -9.27
N ALA A 25 -5.84 11.62 -9.50
CA ALA A 25 -7.04 10.92 -9.12
C ALA A 25 -7.11 10.99 -7.58
N SER A 26 -7.39 12.19 -7.08
CA SER A 26 -8.08 12.39 -5.82
C SER A 26 -9.39 11.65 -6.01
N PHE A 27 -9.51 10.48 -5.40
CA PHE A 27 -10.81 9.85 -5.21
C PHE A 27 -11.60 10.74 -4.23
N ASP A 28 -12.12 11.85 -4.75
CA ASP A 28 -13.08 12.71 -4.08
C ASP A 28 -14.44 12.00 -4.05
N TYR A 29 -14.54 10.95 -3.24
CA TYR A 29 -15.81 10.57 -2.63
C TYR A 29 -16.11 11.57 -1.51
N ALA A 30 -16.49 12.76 -1.92
CA ALA A 30 -17.14 13.73 -1.07
C ALA A 30 -18.22 14.42 -1.89
N ASN A 31 -19.45 13.93 -1.69
CA ASN A 31 -20.67 14.72 -1.73
C ASN A 31 -21.33 14.92 -3.10
N THR A 32 -22.23 14.01 -3.50
CA THR A 32 -23.57 14.34 -4.06
C THR A 32 -24.49 13.09 -3.99
N GLN A 33 -25.50 13.16 -3.13
CA GLN A 33 -26.79 12.46 -3.18
C GLN A 33 -26.85 10.93 -3.49
N SER A 34 -26.81 10.09 -2.44
CA SER A 34 -27.63 8.84 -2.33
C SER A 34 -27.49 8.21 -0.92
N LYS A 35 -27.74 9.02 0.11
CA LYS A 35 -27.41 8.77 1.52
C LYS A 35 -28.18 7.61 2.21
N THR A 36 -28.98 6.81 1.50
CA THR A 36 -29.85 5.80 2.16
C THR A 36 -29.85 4.40 1.52
N ILE A 37 -29.40 4.23 0.27
CA ILE A 37 -29.47 2.92 -0.43
C ILE A 37 -28.10 2.24 -0.57
N TYR A 38 -27.00 3.00 -0.63
CA TYR A 38 -25.65 2.45 -0.89
C TYR A 38 -24.89 1.95 0.35
N LYS A 39 -25.50 2.05 1.55
CA LYS A 39 -24.84 1.74 2.83
C LYS A 39 -25.08 0.32 3.34
N SER A 40 -25.93 -0.50 2.72
CA SER A 40 -26.18 -1.87 3.20
C SER A 40 -25.57 -2.94 2.29
N GLU A 41 -25.61 -2.75 0.96
CA GLU A 41 -25.17 -3.77 0.01
C GLU A 41 -23.65 -3.85 -0.13
N ILE A 42 -22.93 -2.72 -0.09
CA ILE A 42 -21.45 -2.71 -0.16
C ILE A 42 -20.84 -3.34 1.10
N TYR A 43 -21.47 -3.15 2.26
CA TYR A 43 -21.08 -3.77 3.53
C TYR A 43 -21.31 -5.29 3.55
N LYS A 44 -22.21 -5.78 2.69
CA LYS A 44 -22.52 -7.21 2.48
C LYS A 44 -21.92 -7.79 1.19
N SER A 45 -21.22 -6.97 0.41
CA SER A 45 -20.54 -7.38 -0.82
C SER A 45 -19.26 -8.17 -0.52
N LYS A 46 -18.61 -8.69 -1.57
CA LYS A 46 -17.34 -9.43 -1.51
C LYS A 46 -16.34 -8.78 -0.53
N GLU A 47 -15.69 -9.60 0.29
CA GLU A 47 -14.72 -9.17 1.30
C GLU A 47 -13.61 -8.30 0.67
N ILE A 48 -13.42 -7.08 1.19
CA ILE A 48 -12.39 -6.17 0.72
C ILE A 48 -11.11 -6.41 1.51
N ILE A 49 -10.30 -7.34 1.01
CA ILE A 49 -9.01 -7.74 1.59
C ILE A 49 -7.92 -7.66 0.53
N PHE A 50 -6.74 -7.13 0.86
CA PHE A 50 -5.58 -7.19 -0.02
C PHE A 50 -4.68 -8.34 0.40
N LYS A 51 -4.50 -9.35 -0.46
CA LYS A 51 -3.65 -10.51 -0.18
C LYS A 51 -2.59 -10.69 -1.25
N LYS A 52 -1.40 -11.12 -0.85
CA LYS A 52 -0.33 -11.51 -1.77
C LYS A 52 0.61 -12.52 -1.13
N GLN A 53 0.95 -13.57 -1.87
CA GLN A 53 2.08 -14.43 -1.55
C GLN A 53 3.37 -13.81 -2.08
N ILE A 54 4.39 -13.74 -1.23
CA ILE A 54 5.69 -13.15 -1.50
C ILE A 54 6.75 -14.24 -1.32
N GLU A 55 7.63 -14.39 -2.30
CA GLU A 55 8.86 -15.18 -2.16
C GLU A 55 10.06 -14.23 -2.03
N VAL A 56 10.78 -14.33 -0.92
CA VAL A 56 11.97 -13.52 -0.64
C VAL A 56 13.21 -14.38 -0.73
N THR A 57 14.18 -13.94 -1.53
CA THR A 57 15.48 -14.61 -1.74
C THR A 57 16.60 -13.87 -1.00
N GLU A 58 17.84 -14.37 -1.08
CA GLU A 58 19.02 -13.70 -0.51
C GLU A 58 19.23 -12.25 -0.97
N LYS A 59 18.67 -11.88 -2.13
CA LYS A 59 18.78 -10.53 -2.68
C LYS A 59 17.90 -9.50 -1.93
N GLY A 60 17.01 -9.97 -1.04
CA GLY A 60 15.94 -9.14 -0.49
C GLY A 60 14.91 -8.80 -1.57
N GLY A 61 14.21 -7.68 -1.41
CA GLY A 61 13.27 -7.23 -2.42
C GLY A 61 12.32 -6.13 -1.95
N VAL A 62 11.58 -5.57 -2.90
CA VAL A 62 10.51 -4.61 -2.64
C VAL A 62 9.23 -5.15 -3.24
N PHE A 63 8.18 -5.22 -2.42
CA PHE A 63 6.90 -5.81 -2.80
C PHE A 63 5.76 -4.88 -2.43
N GLN A 64 4.77 -4.79 -3.31
CA GLN A 64 3.54 -4.05 -3.06
C GLN A 64 2.39 -5.00 -2.75
N VAL A 65 1.64 -4.69 -1.69
CA VAL A 65 0.40 -5.36 -1.27
C VAL A 65 -0.62 -4.27 -0.97
N GLY A 66 -1.65 -4.13 -1.82
CA GLY A 66 -2.60 -3.01 -1.72
C GLY A 66 -1.90 -1.64 -1.68
N PHE A 67 -2.16 -0.88 -0.61
CA PHE A 67 -1.56 0.43 -0.34
C PHE A 67 -0.29 0.36 0.54
N ALA A 68 0.30 -0.82 0.76
CA ALA A 68 1.56 -0.96 1.48
C ALA A 68 2.71 -1.38 0.56
N THR A 69 3.90 -0.84 0.84
CA THR A 69 5.18 -1.24 0.23
C THR A 69 6.07 -1.88 1.29
N ILE A 70 6.48 -3.12 1.07
CA ILE A 70 7.28 -3.92 1.99
C ILE A 70 8.68 -4.05 1.40
N LYS A 71 9.70 -3.68 2.17
CA LYS A 71 11.11 -3.71 1.76
C LYS A 71 11.88 -4.67 2.66
N PHE A 72 12.34 -5.75 2.06
CA PHE A 72 13.22 -6.73 2.70
C PHE A 72 14.67 -6.35 2.39
N PRO A 73 15.47 -5.96 3.40
CA PRO A 73 16.89 -5.77 3.19
C PRO A 73 17.57 -7.12 2.90
N LYS A 74 18.76 -7.06 2.28
CA LYS A 74 19.62 -8.25 2.14
C LYS A 74 19.97 -8.76 3.53
N ASN A 75 20.04 -10.08 3.68
CA ASN A 75 20.40 -10.74 4.95
C ASN A 75 19.52 -10.33 6.15
N PHE A 76 18.25 -9.96 5.92
CA PHE A 76 17.31 -9.66 7.02
C PHE A 76 17.09 -10.86 7.94
N ILE A 77 17.26 -12.08 7.42
CA ILE A 77 17.17 -13.34 8.16
C ILE A 77 18.36 -14.24 7.81
N ASP A 78 18.47 -15.39 8.49
CA ASP A 78 19.49 -16.39 8.17
C ASP A 78 19.33 -16.95 6.75
N LYS A 79 20.43 -17.08 6.01
CA LYS A 79 20.43 -17.60 4.65
C LYS A 79 19.87 -19.00 4.54
N LYS A 80 20.02 -19.83 5.59
CA LYS A 80 19.45 -21.18 5.64
C LYS A 80 17.92 -21.20 5.62
N GLN A 81 17.28 -20.07 5.93
CA GLN A 81 15.83 -19.89 5.90
C GLN A 81 15.33 -19.32 4.56
N LEU A 82 16.23 -19.05 3.61
CA LEU A 82 15.90 -18.50 2.30
C LEU A 82 16.00 -19.58 1.20
N PRO A 83 15.16 -19.52 0.15
CA PRO A 83 14.06 -18.57 -0.03
C PRO A 83 12.90 -18.86 0.93
N ILE A 84 12.24 -17.79 1.37
CA ILE A 84 11.04 -17.92 2.21
C ILE A 84 9.81 -17.44 1.45
N ARG A 85 8.73 -18.23 1.56
CA ARG A 85 7.39 -17.86 1.08
C ARG A 85 6.55 -17.43 2.26
N LEU A 86 5.93 -16.28 2.13
CA LEU A 86 5.02 -15.75 3.14
C LEU A 86 3.78 -15.16 2.47
N ASP A 87 2.64 -15.37 3.11
CA ASP A 87 1.38 -14.73 2.75
C ASP A 87 1.27 -13.42 3.53
N VAL A 88 0.90 -12.36 2.82
CA VAL A 88 0.67 -11.04 3.39
C VAL A 88 -0.76 -10.63 3.15
N GLU A 89 -1.41 -10.18 4.21
CA GLU A 89 -2.78 -9.72 4.19
C GLU A 89 -2.92 -8.32 4.81
N ILE A 90 -3.74 -7.47 4.17
CA ILE A 90 -4.20 -6.20 4.75
C ILE A 90 -5.72 -6.29 4.91
N SER A 91 -6.15 -6.28 6.17
CA SER A 91 -7.54 -6.41 6.63
C SER A 91 -7.72 -5.71 7.98
N ALA A 92 -8.95 -5.66 8.49
CA ALA A 92 -9.23 -5.21 9.85
C ALA A 92 -9.51 -6.40 10.78
N VAL A 93 -9.16 -6.23 12.06
CA VAL A 93 -9.52 -7.11 13.17
C VAL A 93 -9.96 -6.22 14.31
N GLU A 94 -11.12 -6.49 14.89
CA GLU A 94 -11.71 -5.69 15.97
C GLU A 94 -11.84 -4.20 15.60
N GLY A 95 -12.17 -3.91 14.34
CA GLY A 95 -12.26 -2.54 13.83
C GLY A 95 -10.91 -1.87 13.53
N VAL A 96 -9.79 -2.54 13.81
CA VAL A 96 -8.44 -1.97 13.66
C VAL A 96 -7.81 -2.46 12.36
N PRO A 97 -7.54 -1.57 11.39
CA PRO A 97 -6.84 -1.94 10.16
C PRO A 97 -5.38 -2.27 10.44
N GLY A 98 -4.85 -3.30 9.77
CA GLY A 98 -3.47 -3.71 9.92
C GLY A 98 -2.96 -4.56 8.77
N ILE A 99 -1.69 -4.93 8.87
CA ILE A 99 -1.01 -5.86 7.98
C ILE A 99 -0.61 -7.10 8.78
N GLU A 100 -0.78 -8.26 8.18
CA GLU A 100 -0.48 -9.56 8.78
C GLU A 100 0.41 -10.36 7.84
N PHE A 101 1.37 -11.08 8.43
CA PHE A 101 2.37 -11.87 7.74
C PHE A 101 2.26 -13.32 8.25
N THR A 102 2.23 -14.30 7.34
CA THR A 102 2.15 -15.72 7.70
C THR A 102 3.15 -16.53 6.87
N PRO A 103 3.94 -17.45 7.46
CA PRO A 103 3.99 -17.78 8.87
C PRO A 103 4.65 -16.69 9.73
N ASP A 104 4.35 -16.72 11.03
CA ASP A 104 5.08 -15.94 12.01
C ASP A 104 6.55 -16.38 12.03
N LEU A 105 7.45 -15.40 12.05
CA LEU A 105 8.88 -15.64 12.13
C LEU A 105 9.46 -14.79 13.25
N PRO A 106 10.13 -15.42 14.24
CA PRO A 106 10.80 -14.67 15.28
C PRO A 106 12.05 -14.00 14.72
N GLN A 107 12.28 -12.77 15.18
CA GLN A 107 13.56 -12.06 15.20
C GLN A 107 14.37 -12.01 13.89
N PHE A 108 14.39 -10.84 13.27
CA PHE A 108 15.24 -10.53 12.13
C PHE A 108 16.62 -10.04 12.56
N LYS A 109 17.62 -10.32 11.72
CA LYS A 109 18.96 -9.71 11.81
C LYS A 109 18.91 -8.24 11.42
N GLN A 110 18.00 -7.86 10.53
CA GLN A 110 17.75 -6.48 10.12
C GLN A 110 16.26 -6.24 9.92
N PRO A 111 15.74 -5.06 10.30
CA PRO A 111 14.32 -4.81 10.24
C PRO A 111 13.79 -4.75 8.80
N VAL A 112 12.65 -5.39 8.57
CA VAL A 112 11.87 -5.24 7.32
C VAL A 112 11.12 -3.92 7.40
N THR A 113 11.18 -3.11 6.36
CA THR A 113 10.46 -1.82 6.36
C THR A 113 9.12 -1.96 5.66
N VAL A 114 8.03 -1.56 6.33
CA VAL A 114 6.71 -1.40 5.70
C VAL A 114 6.39 0.09 5.60
N ILE A 115 6.12 0.56 4.39
CA ILE A 115 5.62 1.91 4.13
C ILE A 115 4.15 1.77 3.79
N VAL A 116 3.29 2.32 4.64
CA VAL A 116 1.84 2.33 4.47
C VAL A 116 1.47 3.67 3.87
N HIS A 117 0.99 3.65 2.63
CA HIS A 117 0.55 4.87 1.94
C HIS A 117 -0.86 5.28 2.42
N PRO A 118 -1.21 6.58 2.36
CA PRO A 118 -2.55 7.04 2.71
C PRO A 118 -3.64 6.28 1.97
N TYR A 119 -4.67 5.84 2.70
CA TYR A 119 -5.80 5.09 2.14
C TYR A 119 -7.11 5.55 2.78
N LYS A 120 -8.13 5.80 1.95
CA LYS A 120 -9.50 6.08 2.36
C LYS A 120 -10.42 5.16 1.57
N GLY A 121 -11.09 4.25 2.25
CA GLY A 121 -11.91 3.24 1.59
C GLY A 121 -12.52 2.27 2.58
N LEU A 122 -12.69 1.01 2.17
CA LEU A 122 -13.25 -0.05 2.97
C LEU A 122 -12.20 -1.14 3.18
N LEU A 123 -12.23 -1.79 4.34
CA LEU A 123 -11.51 -3.04 4.59
C LEU A 123 -12.46 -4.02 5.27
N TYR A 124 -12.35 -5.30 4.95
CA TYR A 124 -13.08 -6.34 5.65
C TYR A 124 -12.54 -6.51 7.07
N ASP A 125 -13.43 -6.46 8.06
CA ASP A 125 -13.12 -6.75 9.46
C ASP A 125 -13.47 -8.20 9.78
N HIS A 126 -12.45 -8.98 10.13
CA HIS A 126 -12.62 -10.39 10.46
C HIS A 126 -13.43 -10.62 11.73
N THR A 127 -13.47 -9.66 12.65
CA THR A 127 -14.24 -9.79 13.90
C THR A 127 -15.73 -9.57 13.65
N SER A 128 -16.10 -8.47 12.98
CA SER A 128 -17.49 -8.13 12.70
C SER A 128 -18.06 -8.77 11.42
N LYS A 129 -17.23 -9.46 10.63
CA LYS A 129 -17.58 -10.12 9.36
C LYS A 129 -18.27 -9.18 8.36
N THR A 130 -17.82 -7.93 8.33
CA THR A 130 -18.33 -6.92 7.40
C THR A 130 -17.23 -5.97 6.95
N ASN A 131 -17.44 -5.31 5.81
CA ASN A 131 -16.54 -4.25 5.35
C ASN A 131 -16.76 -3.00 6.21
N ILE A 132 -15.70 -2.43 6.80
CA ILE A 132 -15.74 -1.20 7.59
C ILE A 132 -15.05 -0.05 6.85
N PRO A 133 -15.53 1.19 7.01
CA PRO A 133 -14.85 2.37 6.49
C PRO A 133 -13.58 2.64 7.29
N VAL A 134 -12.46 2.83 6.57
CA VAL A 134 -11.16 3.12 7.16
C VAL A 134 -10.54 4.37 6.54
N ARG A 135 -9.76 5.08 7.34
CA ARG A 135 -8.90 6.17 6.90
C ARG A 135 -7.54 6.00 7.53
N ILE A 136 -6.60 5.53 6.73
CA ILE A 136 -5.23 5.24 7.14
C ILE A 136 -4.33 6.37 6.67
N ARG A 137 -3.48 6.88 7.57
CA ARG A 137 -2.50 7.93 7.26
C ARG A 137 -1.22 7.31 6.70
N ASN A 138 -0.24 8.13 6.38
CA ASN A 138 1.08 7.62 6.04
C ASN A 138 1.77 7.09 7.29
N HIS A 139 2.24 5.84 7.27
CA HIS A 139 3.03 5.24 8.36
C HIS A 139 4.27 4.53 7.81
N LYS A 140 5.33 4.51 8.61
CA LYS A 140 6.52 3.70 8.33
C LYS A 140 6.78 2.80 9.52
N LEU A 141 6.71 1.49 9.31
CA LEU A 141 6.95 0.47 10.32
C LEU A 141 8.30 -0.19 10.06
N TYR A 142 9.01 -0.50 11.13
CA TYR A 142 10.23 -1.30 11.10
C TYR A 142 9.94 -2.59 11.85
N LEU A 143 9.76 -3.67 11.11
CA LEU A 143 9.35 -4.96 11.66
C LEU A 143 10.59 -5.74 12.06
N GLU A 144 10.62 -6.23 13.28
CA GLU A 144 11.71 -7.09 13.80
C GLU A 144 11.32 -8.57 13.80
N HIS A 145 10.07 -8.88 13.47
CA HIS A 145 9.52 -10.23 13.36
C HIS A 145 8.27 -10.20 12.47
N PHE A 146 7.81 -11.35 11.97
CA PHE A 146 6.51 -11.47 11.30
C PHE A 146 5.42 -11.80 12.32
N SER A 147 4.34 -11.04 12.23
CA SER A 147 3.13 -11.08 13.06
C SER A 147 2.11 -10.11 12.43
N ARG A 148 1.10 -9.70 13.19
CA ARG A 148 0.15 -8.65 12.81
C ARG A 148 0.56 -7.28 13.38
N TYR A 149 0.50 -6.24 12.54
CA TYR A 149 0.79 -4.86 12.91
C TYR A 149 -0.39 -3.94 12.57
N ALA A 150 -0.89 -3.22 13.57
CA ALA A 150 -1.94 -2.22 13.39
C ALA A 150 -1.41 -0.94 12.72
N PHE A 151 -2.28 -0.25 11.98
CA PHE A 151 -1.98 1.05 11.36
C PHE A 151 -2.48 2.26 12.16
N SER A 152 -2.89 2.04 13.42
CA SER A 152 -3.38 3.07 14.35
C SER A 152 -2.23 3.78 15.07
#